data_AF-A0A355SK28-F1
#
_entry.id   AF-A0A355SK28-F1
#
_cell.length_a   1.000
_cell.length_b   1.000
_cell.length_c   1.000
_cell.angle_alpha   90.00
_cell.angle_beta   90.00
_cell.angle_gamma   90.00
#
_symmetry.space_group_name_H-M   'P 1'
#
loop_
_entity.id
_entity.type
_entity.pdbx_description
1 polymer ?
#
loop_
_entity_poly.entity_id
_entity_poly.type
_entity_poly.pdbx_seq_one_letter_code
_entity_poly.pdbx_strand_id
1 'polypeptide(L)' 'MRAVVQRVKSSEVLTGEKVIARIGNGLNVLLGVEEG' A
#
# COMPACT_ATOMS: atom_id res chain seq x y z
N MET A 1 11.71 11.89 2.48
CA MET A 1 10.61 10.88 2.37
C MET A 1 9.47 11.42 1.52
N ARG A 2 8.88 10.60 0.65
CA ARG A 2 7.75 10.96 -0.23
C ARG A 2 6.70 9.85 -0.28
N ALA A 3 5.43 10.21 -0.49
CA ALA A 3 4.33 9.26 -0.56
C ALA A 3 3.40 9.53 -1.76
N VAL A 4 2.98 8.46 -2.44
CA VAL A 4 1.84 8.48 -3.36
C VAL A 4 0.65 7.85 -2.64
N VAL A 5 -0.43 8.62 -2.50
CA VAL A 5 -1.61 8.23 -1.72
C VAL A 5 -2.80 7.99 -2.64
N GLN A 6 -3.45 6.84 -2.47
CA GLN A 6 -4.61 6.42 -3.25
C GLN A 6 -5.80 6.17 -2.32
N ARG A 7 -6.93 6.83 -2.53
CA ARG A 7 -8.18 6.50 -1.84
C ARG A 7 -8.76 5.21 -2.44
N VAL A 8 -8.95 4.19 -1.61
CA VAL A 8 -9.38 2.86 -2.04
C VAL A 8 -10.63 2.40 -1.30
N LYS A 9 -11.44 1.56 -1.96
CA LYS A 9 -12.51 0.78 -1.32
C LYS A 9 -12.00 -0.56 -0.77
N SER A 10 -10.94 -1.07 -1.37
CA SER A 10 -10.20 -2.25 -0.95
C SER A 10 -8.78 -2.22 -1.55
N SER A 11 -7.82 -2.86 -0.88
CA SER A 11 -6.46 -3.07 -1.39
C SER A 11 -5.83 -4.27 -0.70
N GLU A 12 -4.92 -4.98 -1.38
CA GLU A 12 -4.20 -6.12 -0.81
C GLU A 12 -2.77 -6.21 -1.35
N VAL A 13 -1.93 -6.95 -0.61
CA VAL A 13 -0.55 -7.27 -0.99
C VAL A 13 -0.39 -8.78 -1.02
N LEU A 14 0.18 -9.28 -2.11
CA LEU A 14 0.50 -10.69 -2.30
C LEU A 14 2.01 -10.88 -2.39
N THR A 15 2.50 -12.01 -1.87
CA THR A 15 3.85 -12.51 -2.13
C THR A 15 3.71 -13.86 -2.84
N GLY A 16 3.91 -13.86 -4.15
CA GLY A 16 3.49 -14.98 -5.01
C GLY A 16 1.96 -15.06 -5.05
N GLU A 17 1.39 -16.22 -4.72
CA GLU A 17 -0.06 -16.45 -4.69
C GLU A 17 -0.67 -16.24 -3.29
N LYS A 18 0.15 -15.96 -2.27
CA LYS A 18 -0.31 -15.81 -0.89
C LYS A 18 -0.61 -14.34 -0.57
N VAL A 19 -1.85 -14.06 -0.16
CA VAL A 19 -2.22 -12.75 0.43
C VAL A 19 -1.55 -12.61 1.80
N ILE A 20 -0.74 -11.56 1.96
CA ILE A 20 -0.04 -11.25 3.22
C ILE A 20 -0.71 -10.11 4.00
N ALA A 21 -1.45 -9.23 3.32
CA ALA A 21 -2.19 -8.13 3.95
C ALA A 21 -3.36 -7.68 3.08
N ARG A 22 -4.45 -7.22 3.72
CA ARG A 22 -5.63 -6.64 3.06
C ARG A 22 -6.21 -5.51 3.90
N ILE A 23 -6.72 -4.49 3.23
CA ILE A 23 -7.49 -3.39 3.81
C ILE A 23 -8.82 -3.19 3.06
N GLY A 24 -9.81 -2.63 3.76
CA GLY A 24 -11.09 -2.18 3.20
C GLY A 24 -11.05 -0.70 2.77
N ASN A 25 -12.11 0.05 3.04
CA ASN A 25 -12.15 1.49 2.73
C ASN A 25 -11.03 2.24 3.47
N GLY A 26 -10.20 2.97 2.73
CA GLY A 26 -9.06 3.66 3.32
C GLY A 26 -8.11 4.26 2.28
N LEU A 27 -6.83 4.31 2.64
CA LEU A 27 -5.75 4.80 1.79
C LEU A 27 -4.71 3.70 1.56
N ASN A 28 -4.37 3.44 0.29
CA ASN A 28 -3.14 2.74 -0.05
C ASN A 28 -2.02 3.78 -0.19
N VAL A 29 -0.89 3.52 0.45
CA VAL A 29 0.25 4.43 0.51
C VAL A 29 1.48 3.72 -0.04
N LEU A 30 1.97 4.21 -1.18
CA LEU A 30 3.27 3.82 -1.71
C LEU A 30 4.30 4.80 -1.14
N LEU A 31 5.21 4.31 -0.32
CA LEU A 31 6.18 5.12 0.40
C LEU A 31 7.57 4.98 -0.20
N GLY A 32 8.18 6.11 -0.57
CA GLY A 32 9.59 6.20 -0.96
C GLY A 32 10.40 6.90 0.13
N VAL A 33 11.48 6.27 0.57
CA VAL A 33 12.47 6.87 1.48
C VAL A 33 13.68 7.24 0.64
N GLU A 34 14.12 8.49 0.72
CA GLU A 34 15.35 8.97 0.10
C GLU A 34 16.47 8.94 1.15
N GLU A 35 17.72 8.86 0.74
CA GLU A 35 18.85 9.03 1.66
C GLU A 35 18.86 10.47 2.19
N GLY A 36 18.62 10.65 3.50
CA GLY A 36 18.52 11.97 4.16
C GLY A 36 17.50 12.01 5.29
#